data_AF-A0A087N4E9-F1
#
_entry.id   AF-A0A087N4E9-F1
#
_cell.length_a   1.000
_cell.length_b   1.000
_cell.length_c   1.000
_cell.angle_alpha   90.00
_cell.angle_beta   90.00
_cell.angle_gamma   90.00
#
_symmetry.space_group_name_H-M   'P 1'
#
loop_
_entity.id
_entity.type
_entity.pdbx_description
1 polymer ?
#
loop_
_entity_poly.entity_id
_entity_poly.type
_entity_poly.pdbx_seq_one_letter_code
_entity_poly.pdbx_strand_id
1 'polypeptide(L)'
;MKKAYQESYKPAYKAAEQEKITEHKAQGKEHGLVLAEAAKVDDRFKAAYEEGYKEGKQQKEKQLHKEGYDKGFELAPADKLDQKFMAAYTAGYEEGKQAIEDKVKAEGEALAFTAIDYEPAYKEEPFASWHQQGFDNNTEREAIITRAYESGVAGEKYELPTELAHAEPLFEHHYAIGNEAYKQKQNGALAAGAGIVAAGGGGYYLYRRKRNNKKKAELF
;
A
#
# COMPACT_ATOMS: atom_id res chain seq x y z
N MET A 1 -35.03 -56.91 -33.67
CA MET A 1 -33.74 -57.03 -32.94
C MET A 1 -32.66 -56.02 -33.37
N LYS A 2 -32.44 -55.73 -34.66
CA LYS A 2 -31.40 -54.75 -35.10
C LYS A 2 -31.57 -53.31 -34.57
N LYS A 3 -32.81 -52.79 -34.46
CA LYS A 3 -33.08 -51.41 -33.98
C LYS A 3 -32.79 -51.22 -32.48
N ALA A 4 -33.22 -52.15 -31.63
CA ALA A 4 -32.98 -52.08 -30.18
C ALA A 4 -31.48 -52.17 -29.82
N TYR A 5 -30.72 -52.99 -30.55
CA TYR A 5 -29.27 -53.12 -30.38
C TYR A 5 -28.51 -51.86 -30.81
N GLN A 6 -28.99 -51.17 -31.86
CA GLN A 6 -28.41 -49.90 -32.31
C GLN A 6 -28.77 -48.74 -31.39
N GLU A 7 -29.94 -48.76 -30.74
CA GLU A 7 -30.36 -47.71 -29.81
C GLU A 7 -29.69 -47.83 -28.44
N SER A 8 -29.41 -49.05 -27.95
CA SER A 8 -28.69 -49.27 -26.69
C SER A 8 -27.20 -48.92 -26.76
N TYR A 9 -26.60 -48.92 -27.95
CA TYR A 9 -25.18 -48.60 -28.15
C TYR A 9 -24.89 -47.09 -28.21
N LYS A 10 -25.89 -46.28 -28.61
CA LYS A 10 -25.76 -44.83 -28.72
C LYS A 10 -25.40 -44.14 -27.39
N PRO A 11 -26.03 -44.48 -26.24
CA PRO A 11 -25.65 -43.90 -24.95
C PRO A 11 -24.24 -44.27 -24.51
N ALA A 12 -23.83 -45.54 -24.67
CA ALA A 12 -22.50 -46.00 -24.30
C ALA A 12 -21.41 -45.34 -25.15
N TYR A 13 -21.65 -45.20 -26.45
CA TYR A 13 -20.74 -44.49 -27.37
C TYR A 13 -20.61 -43.00 -26.99
N LYS A 14 -21.73 -42.32 -26.70
CA LYS A 14 -21.72 -40.92 -26.24
C LYS A 14 -21.01 -40.75 -24.90
N ALA A 15 -21.19 -41.68 -23.97
CA ALA A 15 -20.51 -41.64 -22.68
C ALA A 15 -18.98 -41.78 -22.84
N ALA A 16 -18.52 -42.73 -23.67
CA ALA A 16 -17.10 -42.90 -23.97
C ALA A 16 -16.51 -41.70 -24.73
N GLU A 17 -17.29 -41.05 -25.60
CA GLU A 17 -16.87 -39.82 -26.27
C GLU A 17 -16.75 -38.64 -25.29
N GLN A 18 -17.69 -38.52 -24.35
CA GLN A 18 -17.65 -37.49 -23.30
C GLN A 18 -16.48 -37.71 -22.31
N GLU A 19 -16.16 -38.95 -21.99
CA GLU A 19 -14.99 -39.31 -21.18
C GLU A 19 -13.70 -38.84 -21.86
N LYS A 20 -13.54 -39.12 -23.16
CA LYS A 20 -12.40 -38.63 -23.95
C LYS A 20 -12.32 -37.11 -24.07
N ILE A 21 -13.47 -36.42 -24.20
CA ILE A 21 -13.53 -34.96 -24.14
C ILE A 21 -12.97 -34.46 -22.80
N THR A 22 -13.36 -35.09 -21.69
CA THR A 22 -12.91 -34.73 -20.34
C THR A 22 -11.42 -34.99 -20.16
N GLU A 23 -10.92 -36.14 -20.62
CA GLU A 23 -9.50 -36.49 -20.60
C GLU A 23 -8.66 -35.50 -21.41
N HIS A 24 -9.06 -35.18 -22.64
CA HIS A 24 -8.33 -34.24 -23.48
C HIS A 24 -8.38 -32.81 -22.93
N LYS A 25 -9.47 -32.40 -22.27
CA LYS A 25 -9.52 -31.14 -21.52
C LYS A 25 -8.55 -31.14 -20.34
N ALA A 26 -8.46 -32.23 -19.58
CA ALA A 26 -7.50 -32.36 -18.49
C ALA A 26 -6.05 -32.33 -19.00
N GLN A 27 -5.74 -33.05 -20.09
CA GLN A 27 -4.44 -33.01 -20.74
C GLN A 27 -4.07 -31.60 -21.21
N GLY A 28 -5.00 -30.91 -21.89
CA GLY A 28 -4.80 -29.53 -22.30
C GLY A 28 -4.43 -28.64 -21.12
N LYS A 29 -5.13 -28.81 -19.98
CA LYS A 29 -4.90 -28.06 -18.74
C LYS A 29 -3.52 -28.31 -18.15
N GLU A 30 -3.06 -29.55 -18.09
CA GLU A 30 -1.68 -29.87 -17.67
C GLU A 30 -0.65 -29.32 -18.65
N HIS A 31 -0.94 -29.42 -19.95
CA HIS A 31 -0.07 -28.99 -21.03
C HIS A 31 -0.12 -27.49 -21.33
N GLY A 32 -0.72 -26.65 -20.48
CA GLY A 32 -0.97 -25.21 -20.68
C GLY A 32 0.21 -24.33 -21.16
N LEU A 33 1.37 -24.93 -21.44
CA LEU A 33 2.67 -24.36 -21.81
C LEU A 33 3.21 -24.82 -23.17
N VAL A 34 2.71 -25.93 -23.75
CA VAL A 34 3.23 -26.55 -24.97
C VAL A 34 2.11 -26.71 -26.02
N LEU A 35 1.95 -25.70 -26.87
CA LEU A 35 0.94 -25.72 -27.95
C LEU A 35 1.22 -26.80 -29.02
N ALA A 36 2.47 -27.29 -29.11
CA ALA A 36 2.88 -28.30 -30.08
C ALA A 36 2.15 -29.65 -29.91
N GLU A 37 1.56 -29.90 -28.75
CA GLU A 37 0.83 -31.15 -28.48
C GLU A 37 -0.61 -31.11 -28.99
N ALA A 38 -1.21 -29.92 -29.14
CA ALA A 38 -2.54 -29.76 -29.74
C ALA A 38 -2.60 -30.27 -31.19
N ALA A 39 -1.48 -30.20 -31.93
CA ALA A 39 -1.38 -30.70 -33.30
C ALA A 39 -1.41 -32.24 -33.40
N LYS A 40 -1.26 -32.95 -32.28
CA LYS A 40 -1.33 -34.42 -32.20
C LYS A 40 -2.69 -34.92 -31.70
N VAL A 41 -3.58 -34.01 -31.30
CA VAL A 41 -4.94 -34.32 -30.83
C VAL A 41 -5.85 -34.49 -32.04
N ASP A 42 -6.69 -35.54 -32.04
CA ASP A 42 -7.72 -35.76 -33.05
C ASP A 42 -8.65 -34.54 -33.13
N ASP A 43 -9.00 -34.09 -34.34
CA ASP A 43 -9.82 -32.90 -34.57
C ASP A 43 -11.13 -32.91 -33.76
N ARG A 44 -11.68 -34.09 -33.45
CA ARG A 44 -12.89 -34.26 -32.64
C ARG A 44 -12.73 -33.78 -31.19
N PHE A 45 -11.53 -33.83 -30.63
CA PHE A 45 -11.26 -33.47 -29.23
C PHE A 45 -10.42 -32.20 -29.10
N LYS A 46 -9.99 -31.62 -30.21
CA LYS A 46 -9.15 -30.42 -30.25
C LYS A 46 -9.78 -29.23 -29.51
N ALA A 47 -11.09 -29.01 -29.65
CA ALA A 47 -11.78 -27.93 -28.95
C ALA A 47 -11.71 -28.08 -27.42
N ALA A 48 -11.92 -29.31 -26.92
CA ALA A 48 -11.85 -29.60 -25.49
C ALA A 48 -10.42 -29.45 -24.95
N TYR A 49 -9.43 -29.89 -25.72
CA TYR A 49 -8.02 -29.69 -25.40
C TYR A 49 -7.65 -28.20 -25.35
N GLU A 50 -8.05 -27.41 -26.35
CA GLU A 50 -7.77 -25.96 -26.40
C GLU A 50 -8.44 -25.20 -25.25
N GLU A 51 -9.65 -25.61 -24.86
CA GLU A 51 -10.34 -25.06 -23.68
C GLU A 51 -9.55 -25.36 -22.40
N GLY A 52 -9.19 -26.62 -22.18
CA GLY A 52 -8.36 -27.03 -21.05
C GLY A 52 -7.02 -26.29 -21.02
N TYR A 53 -6.37 -26.15 -22.17
CA TYR A 53 -5.11 -25.41 -22.32
C TYR A 53 -5.25 -23.95 -21.89
N LYS A 54 -6.31 -23.26 -22.31
CA LYS A 54 -6.58 -21.87 -21.89
C LYS A 54 -6.81 -21.79 -20.38
N GLU A 55 -7.59 -22.70 -19.81
CA GLU A 55 -7.83 -22.75 -18.36
C GLU A 55 -6.53 -23.00 -17.58
N GLY A 56 -5.71 -23.96 -18.00
CA GLY A 56 -4.44 -24.29 -17.37
C GLY A 56 -3.45 -23.13 -17.42
N LYS A 57 -3.34 -22.48 -18.59
CA LYS A 57 -2.51 -21.28 -18.76
C LYS A 57 -2.97 -20.16 -17.81
N GLN A 58 -4.26 -19.84 -17.78
CA GLN A 58 -4.79 -18.79 -16.91
C GLN A 58 -4.59 -19.11 -15.41
N GLN A 59 -4.77 -20.36 -15.00
CA GLN A 59 -4.52 -20.77 -13.62
C GLN A 59 -3.04 -20.61 -13.26
N LYS A 60 -2.13 -20.99 -14.17
CA LYS A 60 -0.70 -20.84 -13.94
C LYS A 60 -0.27 -19.37 -13.88
N GLU A 61 -0.80 -18.52 -14.78
CA GLU A 61 -0.56 -17.08 -14.74
C GLU A 61 -1.03 -16.45 -13.42
N LYS A 62 -2.24 -16.80 -12.94
CA LYS A 62 -2.73 -16.32 -11.64
C LYS A 62 -1.87 -16.80 -10.47
N GLN A 63 -1.45 -18.06 -10.48
CA GLN A 63 -0.58 -18.60 -9.45
C GLN A 63 0.75 -17.86 -9.41
N LEU A 64 1.40 -17.68 -10.57
CA LEU A 64 2.68 -16.99 -10.68
C LEU A 64 2.57 -15.51 -10.37
N HIS A 65 1.45 -14.87 -10.71
CA HIS A 65 1.17 -13.51 -10.29
C HIS A 65 1.10 -13.40 -8.77
N LYS A 66 0.40 -14.32 -8.10
CA LYS A 66 0.34 -14.35 -6.63
C LYS A 66 1.72 -14.60 -6.01
N GLU A 67 2.48 -15.56 -6.52
CA GLU A 67 3.85 -15.82 -6.08
C GLU A 67 4.74 -14.58 -6.26
N GLY A 68 4.62 -13.91 -7.41
CA GLY A 68 5.29 -12.63 -7.66
C GLY A 68 4.91 -11.58 -6.62
N TYR A 69 3.62 -11.41 -6.36
CA TYR A 69 3.11 -10.47 -5.35
C TYR A 69 3.69 -10.72 -3.96
N ASP A 70 3.62 -11.96 -3.48
CA ASP A 70 4.14 -12.31 -2.15
C ASP A 70 5.65 -12.00 -2.07
N LYS A 71 6.42 -12.31 -3.12
CA LYS A 71 7.85 -12.00 -3.22
C LYS A 71 8.14 -10.50 -3.28
N GLY A 72 7.36 -9.75 -4.05
CA GLY A 72 7.47 -8.30 -4.17
C GLY A 72 7.18 -7.61 -2.85
N PHE A 73 6.16 -8.08 -2.12
CA PHE A 73 5.80 -7.57 -0.80
C PHE A 73 6.91 -7.83 0.24
N GLU A 74 7.59 -8.97 0.16
CA GLU A 74 8.77 -9.29 0.98
C GLU A 74 10.04 -8.56 0.55
N LEU A 75 10.03 -7.84 -0.58
CA LEU A 75 11.22 -7.29 -1.27
C LEU A 75 12.30 -8.35 -1.52
N ALA A 76 11.89 -9.61 -1.68
CA ALA A 76 12.80 -10.70 -1.96
C ALA A 76 13.29 -10.63 -3.42
N PRO A 77 14.50 -11.12 -3.76
CA PRO A 77 14.94 -11.16 -5.15
C PRO A 77 13.93 -11.90 -6.04
N ALA A 78 13.66 -11.34 -7.23
CA ALA A 78 12.79 -11.97 -8.21
C ALA A 78 13.39 -13.30 -8.72
N ASP A 79 12.57 -14.34 -8.79
CA ASP A 79 12.97 -15.63 -9.32
C ASP A 79 13.15 -15.59 -10.84
N LYS A 80 14.06 -16.42 -11.36
CA LYS A 80 14.22 -16.61 -12.81
C LYS A 80 13.18 -17.61 -13.30
N LEU A 81 12.17 -17.12 -14.01
CA LEU A 81 11.12 -17.97 -14.60
C LEU A 81 11.28 -18.10 -16.12
N ASP A 82 10.54 -19.06 -16.69
CA ASP A 82 10.35 -19.18 -18.14
C ASP A 82 9.78 -17.86 -18.70
N GLN A 83 10.36 -17.38 -19.80
CA GLN A 83 9.98 -16.13 -20.47
C GLN A 83 8.46 -16.01 -20.71
N LYS A 84 7.76 -17.13 -20.93
CA LYS A 84 6.31 -17.14 -21.17
C LYS A 84 5.49 -16.65 -19.98
N PHE A 85 6.02 -16.74 -18.76
CA PHE A 85 5.31 -16.33 -17.55
C PHE A 85 5.99 -15.25 -16.73
N MET A 86 7.18 -14.84 -17.14
CA MET A 86 7.85 -13.69 -16.55
C MET A 86 6.91 -12.49 -16.44
N ALA A 87 6.06 -12.23 -17.46
CA ALA A 87 5.14 -11.09 -17.42
C ALA A 87 4.14 -11.14 -16.24
N ALA A 88 3.49 -12.29 -16.01
CA ALA A 88 2.51 -12.42 -14.94
C ALA A 88 3.16 -12.34 -13.55
N TYR A 89 4.32 -12.99 -13.39
CA TYR A 89 5.09 -12.92 -12.15
C TYR A 89 5.62 -11.51 -11.88
N THR A 90 6.23 -10.86 -12.89
CA THR A 90 6.77 -9.50 -12.75
C THR A 90 5.67 -8.49 -12.45
N ALA A 91 4.49 -8.61 -13.05
CA ALA A 91 3.34 -7.78 -12.71
C ALA A 91 2.98 -7.92 -11.22
N GLY A 92 2.81 -9.16 -10.75
CA GLY A 92 2.55 -9.41 -9.33
C GLY A 92 3.65 -8.87 -8.43
N TYR A 93 4.91 -9.06 -8.79
CA TYR A 93 6.07 -8.57 -8.03
C TYR A 93 6.07 -7.06 -7.87
N GLU A 94 5.86 -6.30 -8.94
CA GLU A 94 5.78 -4.84 -8.84
C GLU A 94 4.56 -4.38 -8.03
N GLU A 95 3.41 -5.05 -8.16
CA GLU A 95 2.22 -4.79 -7.33
C GLU A 95 2.48 -5.04 -5.83
N GLY A 96 3.16 -6.15 -5.50
CA GLY A 96 3.52 -6.48 -4.12
C GLY A 96 4.48 -5.47 -3.52
N LYS A 97 5.50 -5.07 -4.29
CA LYS A 97 6.46 -4.04 -3.91
C LYS A 97 5.78 -2.68 -3.67
N GLN A 98 4.87 -2.28 -4.56
CA GLN A 98 4.10 -1.05 -4.38
C GLN A 98 3.21 -1.14 -3.14
N ALA A 99 2.57 -2.28 -2.90
CA ALA A 99 1.68 -2.46 -1.75
C ALA A 99 2.41 -2.35 -0.41
N ILE A 100 3.63 -2.89 -0.28
CA ILE A 100 4.43 -2.72 0.93
C ILE A 100 4.94 -1.28 1.08
N GLU A 101 5.32 -0.62 -0.02
CA GLU A 101 5.71 0.80 -0.02
C GLU A 101 4.57 1.69 0.48
N ASP A 102 3.37 1.54 -0.08
CA ASP A 102 2.18 2.31 0.30
C ASP A 102 1.79 2.08 1.76
N LYS A 103 1.88 0.82 2.23
CA LYS A 103 1.61 0.48 3.63
C LYS A 103 2.57 1.21 4.58
N VAL A 104 3.86 1.19 4.28
CA VAL A 104 4.89 1.79 5.14
C VAL A 104 4.82 3.32 5.11
N LYS A 105 4.46 3.90 3.96
CA LYS A 105 4.11 5.33 3.86
C LYS A 105 2.90 5.68 4.71
N ALA A 106 1.82 4.90 4.65
CA ALA A 106 0.62 5.13 5.45
C ALA A 106 0.89 5.05 6.96
N GLU A 107 1.80 4.18 7.40
CA GLU A 107 2.26 4.14 8.80
C GLU A 107 2.99 5.45 9.20
N GLY A 108 3.84 5.98 8.32
CA GLY A 108 4.49 7.27 8.51
C GLY A 108 3.51 8.45 8.56
N GLU A 109 2.51 8.45 7.67
CA GLU A 109 1.43 9.45 7.65
C GLU A 109 0.61 9.41 8.95
N ALA A 110 0.30 8.22 9.46
CA ALA A 110 -0.41 8.05 10.73
C ALA A 110 0.43 8.57 11.92
N LEU A 111 1.74 8.30 11.90
CA LEU A 111 2.65 8.83 12.93
C LEU A 111 2.69 10.37 12.92
N ALA A 112 2.58 11.01 11.75
CA ALA A 112 2.60 12.47 11.63
C ALA A 112 1.50 13.18 12.41
N PHE A 113 0.37 12.53 12.68
CA PHE A 113 -0.71 13.09 13.49
C PHE A 113 -0.46 13.04 15.00
N THR A 114 0.43 12.17 15.47
CA THR A 114 0.61 11.93 16.91
C THR A 114 2.01 12.32 17.41
N ALA A 115 3.03 12.23 16.57
CA ALA A 115 4.40 12.50 16.97
C ALA A 115 4.78 13.98 16.88
N ILE A 116 5.42 14.47 17.95
CA ILE A 116 5.94 15.85 18.06
C ILE A 116 7.14 16.04 17.13
N ASP A 117 8.06 15.08 17.13
CA ASP A 117 9.24 15.01 16.26
C ASP A 117 9.27 13.62 15.61
N TYR A 118 9.89 13.50 14.43
CA TYR A 118 10.00 12.22 13.73
C TYR A 118 10.94 11.28 14.47
N GLU A 119 10.45 10.07 14.77
CA GLU A 119 11.26 8.96 15.26
C GLU A 119 11.16 7.79 14.28
N PRO A 120 12.28 7.29 13.75
CA PRO A 120 12.26 6.24 12.74
C PRO A 120 11.82 4.90 13.36
N ALA A 121 10.69 4.38 12.88
CA ALA A 121 10.24 3.02 13.20
C ALA A 121 11.11 1.95 12.52
N TYR A 122 11.70 2.31 11.38
CA TYR A 122 12.53 1.43 10.55
C TYR A 122 13.96 1.97 10.48
N LYS A 123 14.95 1.07 10.56
CA LYS A 123 16.38 1.41 10.42
C LYS A 123 16.95 1.06 9.05
N GLU A 124 16.33 0.08 8.38
CA GLU A 124 16.81 -0.47 7.13
C GLU A 124 16.13 0.20 5.93
N GLU A 125 16.89 0.41 4.86
CA GLU A 125 16.34 0.83 3.57
C GLU A 125 15.67 -0.34 2.85
N PRO A 126 14.60 -0.11 2.04
CA PRO A 126 13.98 1.19 1.74
C PRO A 126 12.92 1.66 2.77
N PHE A 127 12.63 0.84 3.79
CA PHE A 127 11.53 1.09 4.73
C PHE A 127 11.70 2.39 5.52
N ALA A 128 12.91 2.69 5.97
CA ALA A 128 13.22 3.94 6.67
C ALA A 128 12.85 5.18 5.84
N SER A 129 13.24 5.19 4.56
CA SER A 129 12.92 6.29 3.63
C SER A 129 11.42 6.37 3.32
N TRP A 130 10.74 5.26 3.05
CA TRP A 130 9.30 5.26 2.78
C TRP A 130 8.48 5.75 3.96
N HIS A 131 8.81 5.30 5.17
CA HIS A 131 8.13 5.72 6.38
C HIS A 131 8.35 7.21 6.65
N GLN A 132 9.58 7.70 6.48
CA GLN A 132 9.86 9.13 6.59
C GLN A 132 9.10 9.95 5.54
N GLN A 133 9.02 9.49 4.29
CA GLN A 133 8.26 10.16 3.24
C GLN A 133 6.78 10.28 3.60
N GLY A 134 6.17 9.22 4.15
CA GLY A 134 4.81 9.27 4.65
C GLY A 134 4.63 10.33 5.75
N PHE A 135 5.57 10.37 6.69
CA PHE A 135 5.56 11.37 7.75
C PHE A 135 5.68 12.82 7.23
N ASP A 136 6.65 13.06 6.35
CA ASP A 136 6.98 14.39 5.83
C ASP A 136 5.92 14.92 4.84
N ASN A 137 5.21 14.04 4.13
CA ASN A 137 4.20 14.41 3.15
C ASN A 137 2.81 14.68 3.75
N ASN A 138 2.63 14.49 5.07
CA ASN A 138 1.36 14.80 5.73
C ASN A 138 1.12 16.32 5.74
N THR A 139 0.32 16.79 4.78
CA THR A 139 0.01 18.21 4.60
C THR A 139 -0.90 18.78 5.69
N GLU A 140 -1.67 17.93 6.38
CA GLU A 140 -2.58 18.33 7.46
C GLU A 140 -1.84 18.65 8.75
N ARG A 141 -0.70 17.98 9.00
CA ARG A 141 0.11 18.15 10.20
C ARG A 141 0.38 19.61 10.56
N GLU A 142 0.86 20.39 9.59
CA GLU A 142 1.19 21.81 9.83
C GLU A 142 -0.05 22.66 10.11
N ALA A 143 -1.18 22.34 9.49
CA ALA A 143 -2.45 23.02 9.75
C ALA A 143 -2.95 22.74 11.18
N ILE A 144 -2.85 21.49 11.63
CA ILE A 144 -3.19 21.07 13.00
C ILE A 144 -2.31 21.79 14.02
N ILE A 145 -0.99 21.78 13.79
CA ILE A 145 -0.02 22.46 14.66
C ILE A 145 -0.32 23.97 14.73
N THR A 146 -0.54 24.60 13.59
CA THR A 146 -0.80 26.05 13.52
C THR A 146 -2.09 26.39 14.27
N ARG A 147 -3.17 25.67 14.02
CA ARG A 147 -4.46 25.87 14.69
C ARG A 147 -4.34 25.71 16.21
N ALA A 148 -3.70 24.63 16.67
CA ALA A 148 -3.47 24.37 18.09
C ALA A 148 -2.71 25.51 18.76
N TYR A 149 -1.60 25.92 18.14
CA TYR A 149 -0.74 26.99 18.63
C TYR A 149 -1.49 28.33 18.71
N GLU A 150 -2.23 28.70 17.65
CA GLU A 150 -2.98 29.94 17.58
C GLU A 150 -4.08 30.02 18.66
N SER A 151 -4.84 28.94 18.88
CA SER A 151 -5.80 28.86 19.99
C SER A 151 -5.14 29.03 21.36
N GLY A 152 -3.96 28.44 21.55
CA GLY A 152 -3.18 28.63 22.77
C GLY A 152 -2.74 30.09 22.98
N VAL A 153 -2.21 30.74 21.94
CA VAL A 153 -1.78 32.15 22.00
C VAL A 153 -2.96 33.11 22.19
N ALA A 154 -4.14 32.77 21.69
CA ALA A 154 -5.37 33.53 21.92
C ALA A 154 -5.85 33.46 23.39
N GLY A 155 -5.35 32.51 24.17
CA GLY A 155 -5.80 32.26 25.55
C GLY A 155 -7.18 31.58 25.60
N GLU A 156 -7.59 30.93 24.50
CA GLU A 156 -8.82 30.14 24.44
C GLU A 156 -8.69 28.92 25.36
N LYS A 157 -9.81 28.39 25.86
CA LYS A 157 -9.79 27.13 26.60
C LYS A 157 -9.39 26.00 25.64
N TYR A 158 -8.64 25.01 26.15
CA TYR A 158 -8.33 23.82 25.36
C TYR A 158 -9.61 23.11 24.94
N GLU A 159 -9.84 23.04 23.64
CA GLU A 159 -10.94 22.32 23.01
C GLU A 159 -10.39 21.59 21.79
N LEU A 160 -10.40 20.25 21.84
CA LEU A 160 -10.01 19.41 20.71
C LEU A 160 -11.21 19.27 19.75
N PRO A 161 -11.10 19.73 18.50
CA PRO A 161 -12.15 19.52 17.52
C PRO A 161 -12.35 18.03 17.26
N THR A 162 -13.60 17.58 17.16
CA THR A 162 -13.91 16.14 17.01
C THR A 162 -13.28 15.54 15.76
N GLU A 163 -13.15 16.32 14.68
CA GLU A 163 -12.46 15.92 13.46
C GLU A 163 -10.95 15.66 13.65
N LEU A 164 -10.35 16.23 14.70
CA LEU A 164 -8.93 16.11 15.03
C LEU A 164 -8.65 15.12 16.17
N ALA A 165 -9.61 14.28 16.55
CA ALA A 165 -9.44 13.30 17.64
C ALA A 165 -8.20 12.40 17.44
N HIS A 166 -7.89 12.04 16.19
CA HIS A 166 -6.74 11.22 15.83
C HIS A 166 -5.38 11.95 16.00
N ALA A 167 -5.39 13.27 16.19
CA ALA A 167 -4.21 14.13 16.32
C ALA A 167 -4.11 14.80 17.71
N GLU A 168 -4.82 14.27 18.71
CA GLU A 168 -4.86 14.82 20.07
C GLU A 168 -3.48 15.11 20.67
N PRO A 169 -2.50 14.18 20.64
CA PRO A 169 -1.20 14.44 21.27
C PRO A 169 -0.44 15.59 20.61
N LEU A 170 -0.51 15.69 19.28
CA LEU A 170 0.12 16.76 18.52
C LEU A 170 -0.54 18.11 18.79
N PHE A 171 -1.89 18.13 18.83
CA PHE A 171 -2.68 19.31 19.09
C PHE A 171 -2.46 19.82 20.52
N GLU A 172 -2.56 18.94 21.53
CA GLU A 172 -2.33 19.28 22.94
C GLU A 172 -0.94 19.89 23.16
N HIS A 173 0.10 19.27 22.59
CA HIS A 173 1.47 19.77 22.72
C HIS A 173 1.62 21.20 22.20
N HIS A 174 1.12 21.48 20.98
CA HIS A 174 1.29 22.79 20.36
C HIS A 174 0.37 23.86 20.94
N TYR A 175 -0.82 23.48 21.41
CA TYR A 175 -1.67 24.35 22.22
C TYR A 175 -0.98 24.75 23.52
N ALA A 176 -0.35 23.81 24.23
CA ALA A 176 0.35 24.10 25.48
C ALA A 176 1.48 25.12 25.28
N ILE A 177 2.25 24.99 24.19
CA ILE A 177 3.28 25.97 23.81
C ILE A 177 2.67 27.36 23.57
N GLY A 178 1.55 27.44 22.84
CA GLY A 178 0.84 28.70 22.59
C GLY A 178 0.33 29.35 23.88
N ASN A 179 -0.29 28.56 24.76
CA ASN A 179 -0.84 29.01 26.03
C ASN A 179 0.25 29.47 27.01
N GLU A 180 1.42 28.82 27.02
CA GLU A 180 2.57 29.31 27.76
C GLU A 180 3.00 30.70 27.28
N ALA A 181 3.04 30.93 25.96
CA ALA A 181 3.37 32.22 25.38
C ALA A 181 2.35 33.31 25.79
N TYR A 182 1.07 32.97 25.82
CA TYR A 182 0.01 33.87 26.31
C TYR A 182 0.22 34.26 27.79
N LYS A 183 0.49 33.28 28.66
CA LYS A 183 0.72 33.51 30.10
C LYS A 183 1.94 34.40 30.36
N GLN A 184 3.02 34.19 29.62
CA GLN A 184 4.22 35.03 29.71
C GLN A 184 3.91 36.49 29.35
N LYS A 185 3.12 36.71 28.29
CA LYS A 185 2.66 38.05 27.87
C LYS A 185 1.79 38.72 28.93
N GLN A 186 0.88 37.99 29.58
CA GLN A 186 0.04 38.55 30.64
C GLN A 186 0.82 38.94 31.89
N ASN A 187 1.84 38.17 32.26
CA ASN A 187 2.61 38.40 33.49
C ASN A 187 3.67 39.51 33.36
N GLY A 188 3.66 40.30 32.27
CA GLY A 188 4.62 41.39 32.06
C GLY A 188 6.06 40.92 31.80
N ALA A 189 6.29 39.61 31.77
CA ALA A 189 7.52 39.03 31.25
C ALA A 189 7.51 39.25 29.74
N LEU A 190 8.01 40.41 29.31
CA LEU A 190 8.41 40.65 27.92
C LEU A 190 9.43 39.57 27.57
N ALA A 191 8.93 38.45 27.04
CA ALA A 191 9.73 37.45 26.39
C ALA A 191 10.32 38.15 25.17
N ALA A 192 11.44 38.84 25.37
CA ALA A 192 12.25 39.53 24.37
C ALA A 192 12.77 38.58 23.26
N GLY A 193 12.29 37.33 23.23
CA GLY A 193 12.51 36.35 22.19
C GLY A 193 11.31 36.03 21.30
N ALA A 194 10.06 36.40 21.65
CA ALA A 194 8.86 35.98 20.93
C ALA A 194 8.29 37.14 20.09
N GLY A 195 8.93 37.44 18.96
CA GLY A 195 8.34 38.32 17.94
C GLY A 195 7.17 37.61 17.27
N ILE A 196 5.97 37.70 17.84
CA ILE A 196 4.78 36.99 17.38
C ILE A 196 3.65 38.01 17.19
N VAL A 197 3.38 38.34 15.94
CA VAL A 197 2.19 39.09 15.54
C VAL A 197 1.11 38.07 15.17
N ALA A 198 0.04 38.05 15.96
CA ALA A 198 -1.08 37.09 15.87
C ALA A 198 -2.05 37.35 14.70
N ALA A 199 -1.62 38.04 13.64
CA ALA A 199 -2.47 38.26 12.47
C ALA A 199 -2.09 37.28 11.35
N GLY A 200 -2.81 36.15 11.29
CA GLY A 200 -2.82 35.22 10.15
C GLY A 200 -1.54 34.42 9.91
N GLY A 201 -1.24 33.41 10.74
CA GLY A 201 -0.19 32.40 10.49
C GLY A 201 1.27 32.84 10.69
N GLY A 202 1.56 34.15 10.76
CA GLY A 202 2.93 34.68 10.90
C GLY A 202 3.63 34.30 12.23
N GLY A 203 2.85 34.05 13.28
CA GLY A 203 3.37 33.74 14.62
C GLY A 203 4.12 32.41 14.71
N TYR A 204 3.53 31.34 14.19
CA TYR A 204 4.13 30.00 14.19
C TYR A 204 5.37 29.93 13.27
N TYR A 205 5.33 30.59 12.11
CA TYR A 205 6.47 30.65 11.19
C TYR A 205 7.73 31.25 11.85
N LEU A 206 7.56 32.31 12.64
CA LEU A 206 8.66 32.95 13.37
C LEU A 206 9.18 32.08 14.52
N TYR A 207 8.30 31.37 15.23
CA TYR A 207 8.69 30.37 16.24
C TYR A 207 9.54 29.24 15.63
N ARG A 208 9.09 28.64 14.52
CA ARG A 208 9.80 27.55 13.81
C ARG A 208 11.20 27.98 13.35
N ARG A 209 11.32 29.19 12.76
CA ARG A 209 12.61 29.73 12.30
C ARG A 209 13.62 29.86 13.44
N LYS A 210 13.17 30.28 14.63
CA LYS A 210 14.04 30.40 15.81
C LYS A 210 14.49 29.05 16.35
N ARG A 211 13.60 28.05 16.43
CA ARG A 211 13.93 26.68 16.86
C ARG A 211 14.99 26.06 15.93
N ASN A 212 14.84 26.23 14.62
CA ASN A 212 15.79 25.70 13.63
C ASN A 212 17.17 26.36 13.71
N ASN A 213 17.25 27.66 14.02
CA ASN A 213 18.53 28.35 14.22
C ASN A 213 19.25 27.91 15.49
N LYS A 214 18.53 27.57 16.57
CA LYS A 214 19.13 27.00 17.79
C LYS A 214 19.70 25.61 17.56
N LYS A 215 18.95 24.70 16.92
CA LYS A 215 19.45 23.36 16.56
C LYS A 215 20.72 23.42 15.69
N LYS A 216 20.83 24.41 14.80
CA LYS A 216 22.05 24.64 14.01
C LYS A 216 23.24 25.16 14.83
N ALA A 217 22.99 25.96 15.87
CA ALA A 217 24.04 26.51 16.73
C ALA A 217 24.61 25.50 17.74
N GLU A 218 23.89 24.42 18.04
CA GLU A 218 24.34 23.31 18.90
C GLU A 218 25.13 22.23 18.14
N LEU A 219 25.23 22.35 16.82
CA LEU A 219 25.98 21.46 15.93
C LEU A 219 27.35 22.04 15.48
N PHE A 220 27.76 23.18 16.05
CA PHE A 220 29.07 23.83 15.87
C PHE A 220 29.69 24.16 17.23
#